data_AF-A0A314XSM3-F1
#
_entry.id   AF-A0A314XSM3-F1
#
_cell.length_a   1.000
_cell.length_b   1.000
_cell.length_c   1.000
_cell.angle_alpha   90.00
_cell.angle_beta   90.00
_cell.angle_gamma   90.00
#
_symmetry.space_group_name_H-M   'P 1'
#
loop_
_entity.id
_entity.type
_entity.pdbx_description
1 polymer ?
#
loop_
_entity_poly.entity_id
_entity_poly.type
_entity_poly.pdbx_seq_one_letter_code
_entity_poly.pdbx_strand_id
1 'polypeptide(L)'
;MWQTAALGQPLPKLGSAASWFATHQFIAEMIFHARVENHPCRTFDPARAALFYVPFYGGLHASSMFKEANLTARDELAVDLVDHLQAQPWWERNSGRDHFISLGRTAWDFMRATDGPDFGANSLLNLPAVKNMSVLTVERHPWQGSNQHGIPYPSYFHPSTWQEMLTWQNKVREMKRPNLFSFIGGPRKGLEKAAIRNEFIRQCGESTRCLLMNCGPVGPASATSRARS
;
A
#
# COMPACT_ATOMS: atom_id res chain seq x y z
N MET A 1 -14.34 5.97 9.22
CA MET A 1 -12.91 5.77 8.89
C MET A 1 -12.04 5.85 10.13
N TRP A 2 -12.15 6.90 10.95
CA TRP A 2 -11.38 7.03 12.20
C TRP A 2 -11.81 6.09 13.34
N GLN A 3 -13.09 5.71 13.41
CA GLN A 3 -13.60 4.75 14.42
C GLN A 3 -12.93 3.36 14.37
N THR A 4 -12.37 2.97 13.22
CA THR A 4 -11.68 1.68 13.04
C THR A 4 -10.17 1.84 12.85
N ALA A 5 -9.58 2.94 13.36
CA ALA A 5 -8.16 3.25 13.16
C ALA A 5 -7.73 3.22 11.68
N ALA A 6 -8.60 3.73 10.80
CA ALA A 6 -8.46 3.76 9.35
C ALA A 6 -8.38 2.39 8.64
N LEU A 7 -8.72 1.29 9.32
CA LEU A 7 -8.70 -0.06 8.72
C LEU A 7 -9.86 -0.30 7.74
N GLY A 8 -10.89 0.54 7.75
CA GLY A 8 -12.08 0.37 6.91
C GLY A 8 -13.24 -0.32 7.63
N GLN A 9 -14.20 -0.86 6.87
CA GLN A 9 -15.39 -1.51 7.42
C GLN A 9 -15.06 -2.93 7.93
N PRO A 10 -15.55 -3.34 9.12
CA PRO A 10 -15.37 -4.71 9.60
C PRO A 10 -15.97 -5.75 8.64
N LEU A 11 -15.32 -6.91 8.54
CA LEU A 11 -15.72 -8.03 7.68
C LEU A 11 -16.05 -9.28 8.53
N PRO A 12 -17.22 -9.30 9.21
CA PRO A 12 -17.59 -10.39 10.12
C PRO A 12 -17.74 -11.76 9.45
N LYS A 13 -17.89 -11.79 8.11
CA LYS A 13 -17.97 -13.04 7.34
C LYS A 13 -16.62 -13.77 7.22
N LEU A 14 -15.50 -13.09 7.41
CA LEU A 14 -14.16 -13.68 7.27
C LEU A 14 -13.63 -14.26 8.58
N GLY A 15 -14.11 -13.75 9.72
CA GLY A 15 -13.74 -14.17 11.07
C GLY A 15 -14.22 -13.14 12.09
N SER A 16 -13.49 -13.00 13.20
CA SER A 16 -13.78 -11.98 14.21
C SER A 16 -13.87 -10.59 13.56
N ALA A 17 -14.96 -9.86 13.85
CA ALA A 17 -15.13 -8.47 13.41
C ALA A 17 -14.04 -7.53 13.95
N ALA A 18 -13.26 -7.98 14.95
CA ALA A 18 -12.13 -7.23 15.51
C ALA A 18 -10.83 -7.40 14.70
N SER A 19 -10.71 -8.42 13.85
CA SER A 19 -9.45 -8.74 13.14
C SER A 19 -9.54 -8.58 11.62
N TRP A 20 -10.75 -8.46 11.06
CA TRP A 20 -10.97 -8.45 9.62
C TRP A 20 -11.64 -7.16 9.17
N PHE A 21 -11.02 -6.46 8.23
CA PHE A 21 -11.49 -5.17 7.72
C PHE A 21 -11.34 -5.09 6.21
N ALA A 22 -12.18 -4.29 5.56
CA ALA A 22 -12.08 -3.94 4.14
C ALA A 22 -10.93 -2.94 3.89
N THR A 23 -9.72 -3.30 4.31
CA THR A 23 -8.52 -2.47 4.23
C THR A 23 -8.02 -2.39 2.79
N HIS A 24 -7.83 -1.19 2.26
CA HIS A 24 -7.22 -1.03 0.94
C HIS A 24 -5.68 -1.19 1.04
N GLN A 25 -5.06 -1.85 0.07
CA GLN A 25 -3.61 -2.09 0.12
C GLN A 25 -2.75 -0.82 0.02
N PHE A 26 -3.31 0.30 -0.43
CA PHE A 26 -2.60 1.57 -0.62
C PHE A 26 -2.96 2.67 0.40
N ILE A 27 -3.46 2.30 1.58
CA ILE A 27 -3.86 3.29 2.62
C ILE A 27 -2.97 3.24 3.88
N ALA A 28 -1.71 2.83 3.74
CA ALA A 28 -0.81 2.75 4.89
C ALA A 28 -0.68 4.11 5.59
N GLU A 29 -0.71 5.23 4.85
CA GLU A 29 -0.63 6.57 5.41
C GLU A 29 -1.76 6.85 6.41
N MET A 30 -2.98 6.42 6.07
CA MET A 30 -4.15 6.64 6.91
C MET A 30 -4.07 5.79 8.18
N ILE A 31 -3.58 4.55 8.05
CA ILE A 31 -3.39 3.63 9.18
C ILE A 31 -2.31 4.18 10.12
N PHE A 32 -1.15 4.57 9.58
CA PHE A 32 -0.06 5.15 10.38
C PHE A 32 -0.49 6.44 11.05
N HIS A 33 -1.18 7.34 10.34
CA HIS A 33 -1.68 8.58 10.92
C HIS A 33 -2.63 8.31 12.09
N ALA A 34 -3.63 7.44 11.91
CA ALA A 34 -4.53 7.07 12.99
C ALA A 34 -3.80 6.44 14.20
N ARG A 35 -2.75 5.65 13.97
CA ARG A 35 -1.94 5.05 15.04
C ARG A 35 -1.10 6.09 15.77
N VAL A 36 -0.46 7.00 15.05
CA VAL A 36 0.35 8.09 15.64
C VAL A 36 -0.54 9.05 16.43
N GLU A 37 -1.71 9.42 15.90
CA GLU A 37 -2.65 10.32 16.59
C GLU A 37 -3.10 9.78 17.95
N ASN A 38 -3.25 8.46 18.06
CA ASN A 38 -3.69 7.76 19.27
C ASN A 38 -2.54 7.14 20.07
N HIS A 39 -1.28 7.42 19.71
CA HIS A 39 -0.14 6.81 20.38
C HIS A 39 0.05 7.41 21.79
N PRO A 40 0.26 6.61 22.86
CA PRO A 40 0.40 7.11 24.22
C PRO A 40 1.56 8.11 24.41
N CYS A 41 2.62 7.99 23.61
CA CYS A 41 3.77 8.89 23.65
C CYS A 41 3.63 10.13 22.75
N ARG A 42 2.48 10.35 22.09
CA ARG A 42 2.26 11.57 21.30
C ARG A 42 2.26 12.78 22.23
N THR A 43 2.97 13.83 21.82
CA THR A 43 2.99 15.13 22.51
C THR A 43 2.53 16.22 21.55
N PHE A 44 1.76 17.19 22.07
CA PHE A 44 1.44 18.43 21.35
C PHE A 44 2.50 19.51 21.56
N ASP A 45 3.42 19.31 22.50
CA ASP A 45 4.58 20.15 22.72
C ASP A 45 5.76 19.63 21.86
N PRO A 46 6.10 20.33 20.77
CA PRO A 46 7.16 19.90 19.86
C PRO A 46 8.57 19.99 20.45
N ALA A 47 8.80 20.78 21.51
CA ALA A 47 10.10 20.85 22.18
C ALA A 47 10.49 19.52 22.83
N ARG A 48 9.49 18.76 23.30
CA ARG A 48 9.65 17.44 23.91
C ARG A 48 9.56 16.29 22.90
N ALA A 49 9.26 16.57 21.64
CA ALA A 49 9.14 15.55 20.61
C ALA A 49 10.53 15.02 20.21
N ALA A 50 10.70 13.70 20.31
CA ALA A 50 11.88 13.00 19.80
C ALA A 50 11.80 12.72 18.29
N LEU A 51 10.58 12.57 17.76
CA LEU A 51 10.31 12.30 16.35
C LEU A 51 9.10 13.11 15.89
N PHE A 52 9.09 13.48 14.61
CA PHE A 52 7.99 14.17 13.95
C PHE A 52 7.40 13.29 12.85
N TYR A 53 6.14 12.90 13.00
CA TYR A 53 5.41 12.25 11.92
C TYR A 53 4.87 13.30 10.96
N VAL A 54 5.07 13.09 9.66
CA VAL A 54 4.51 13.93 8.59
C VAL A 54 3.23 13.26 8.06
N PRO A 55 2.02 13.79 8.38
CA PRO A 55 0.74 13.19 7.99
C PRO A 55 0.38 13.53 6.54
N PHE A 56 1.19 13.03 5.60
CA PHE A 56 1.00 13.27 4.17
C PHE A 56 0.41 12.05 3.46
N TYR A 57 -0.71 12.24 2.75
CA TYR A 57 -1.41 11.17 2.02
C TYR A 57 -0.93 11.06 0.57
N GLY A 58 0.38 10.85 0.39
CA GLY A 58 1.02 10.84 -0.92
C GLY A 58 0.43 9.82 -1.89
N GLY A 59 0.09 8.61 -1.42
CA GLY A 59 -0.52 7.57 -2.26
C GLY A 59 -1.92 7.92 -2.76
N LEU A 60 -2.69 8.66 -1.96
CA LEU A 60 -4.01 9.16 -2.37
C LEU A 60 -3.85 10.23 -3.47
N HIS A 61 -2.97 11.20 -3.26
CA HIS A 61 -2.67 12.25 -4.25
C HIS A 61 -2.12 11.67 -5.56
N ALA A 62 -1.17 10.73 -5.46
CA ALA A 62 -0.64 10.00 -6.61
C ALA A 62 -1.74 9.31 -7.42
N SER A 63 -2.75 8.74 -6.73
CA SER A 63 -3.88 8.07 -7.37
C SER A 63 -4.84 9.05 -8.06
N SER A 64 -5.04 10.26 -7.52
CA SER A 64 -5.87 11.29 -8.16
C SER A 64 -5.20 11.94 -9.36
N MET A 65 -3.86 12.06 -9.33
CA MET A 65 -3.07 12.72 -10.38
C MET A 65 -2.54 11.76 -11.46
N PHE A 66 -2.90 10.47 -11.43
CA PHE A 66 -2.31 9.46 -12.34
C PHE A 66 -2.54 9.73 -13.83
N LYS A 67 -3.57 10.49 -14.18
CA LYS A 67 -3.89 10.87 -15.58
C LYS A 67 -3.48 12.29 -15.93
N GLU A 68 -2.89 13.02 -14.99
CA GLU A 68 -2.46 14.39 -15.22
C GLU A 68 -1.22 14.38 -16.12
N ALA A 69 -1.25 15.17 -17.20
CA ALA A 69 -0.14 15.28 -18.14
C ALA A 69 0.87 16.35 -17.71
N ASN A 70 0.42 17.36 -16.95
CA ASN A 70 1.27 18.41 -16.43
C ASN A 70 2.11 17.90 -15.24
N LEU A 71 3.40 17.66 -15.49
CA LEU A 71 4.33 17.16 -14.48
C LEU A 71 4.52 18.13 -13.30
N THR A 72 4.45 19.44 -13.54
CA THR A 72 4.52 20.45 -12.48
C THR A 72 3.33 20.32 -11.54
N ALA A 73 2.11 20.16 -12.09
CA ALA A 73 0.90 19.99 -11.28
C ALA A 73 0.94 18.71 -10.43
N ARG A 74 1.56 17.63 -10.95
CA ARG A 74 1.75 16.38 -10.18
C ARG A 74 2.71 16.55 -9.00
N ASP A 75 3.67 17.46 -9.12
CA ASP A 75 4.72 17.69 -8.13
C ASP A 75 4.41 18.77 -7.12
N GLU A 76 3.54 19.72 -7.48
CA GLU A 76 3.22 20.92 -6.71
C GLU A 76 3.00 20.60 -5.22
N LEU A 77 2.12 19.66 -4.91
CA LEU A 77 1.84 19.28 -3.52
C LEU A 77 3.06 18.70 -2.78
N ALA A 78 3.95 17.98 -3.47
CA ALA A 78 5.16 17.44 -2.85
C ALA A 78 6.20 18.53 -2.56
N VAL A 79 6.31 19.52 -3.45
CA VAL A 79 7.16 20.70 -3.28
C VAL A 79 6.63 21.57 -2.14
N ASP A 80 5.34 21.91 -2.16
CA ASP A 80 4.69 22.70 -1.11
C ASP A 80 4.84 22.07 0.28
N LEU A 81 4.73 20.74 0.38
CA LEU A 81 4.97 20.02 1.62
C LEU A 81 6.40 20.25 2.13
N VAL A 82 7.40 20.10 1.26
CA VAL A 82 8.80 20.26 1.63
C VAL A 82 9.10 21.69 2.06
N ASP A 83 8.62 22.68 1.30
CA ASP A 83 8.78 24.09 1.64
C ASP A 83 8.15 24.40 3.00
N HIS A 84 6.94 23.88 3.26
CA HIS A 84 6.28 24.02 4.56
C HIS A 84 7.09 23.40 5.70
N LEU A 85 7.61 22.19 5.52
CA LEU A 85 8.41 21.49 6.53
C LEU A 85 9.71 22.23 6.82
N GLN A 86 10.44 22.65 5.79
CA GLN A 86 11.72 23.35 5.93
C GLN A 86 11.56 24.72 6.60
N ALA A 87 10.39 25.36 6.47
CA ALA A 87 10.07 26.61 7.17
C ALA A 87 9.80 26.44 8.67
N GLN A 88 9.65 25.21 9.17
CA GLN A 88 9.41 24.97 10.60
C GLN A 88 10.72 24.96 11.40
N PRO A 89 10.79 25.59 12.59
CA PRO A 89 12.00 25.58 13.42
C PRO A 89 12.41 24.16 13.85
N TRP A 90 11.44 23.25 13.93
CA TRP A 90 11.67 21.85 14.31
C TRP A 90 12.40 21.05 13.23
N TRP A 91 12.29 21.47 11.97
CA TRP A 91 13.07 20.88 10.89
C TRP A 91 14.55 21.21 11.03
N GLU A 92 14.88 22.48 11.27
CA GLU A 92 16.27 22.96 11.38
C GLU A 92 17.05 22.25 12.48
N ARG A 93 16.39 21.96 13.61
CA ARG A 93 16.97 21.30 14.79
C ARG A 93 17.82 20.07 14.43
N ASN A 94 17.32 19.22 13.53
CA ASN A 94 17.98 17.99 13.11
C ASN A 94 18.06 17.82 11.59
N SER A 95 17.83 18.90 10.84
CA SER A 95 17.80 18.90 9.37
C SER A 95 16.86 17.84 8.78
N GLY A 96 15.71 17.61 9.42
CA GLY A 96 14.71 16.62 9.02
C GLY A 96 14.99 15.17 9.39
N ARG A 97 16.14 14.85 10.02
CA ARG A 97 16.51 13.46 10.36
C ARG A 97 15.65 12.80 11.43
N ASP A 98 14.96 13.60 12.24
CA ASP A 98 13.96 13.17 13.22
C ASP A 98 12.54 13.18 12.66
N HIS A 99 12.37 13.47 11.37
CA HIS A 99 11.08 13.43 10.69
C HIS A 99 10.92 12.10 9.94
N PHE A 100 9.70 11.58 9.95
CA PHE A 100 9.36 10.39 9.19
C PHE A 100 7.99 10.48 8.54
N ILE A 101 7.87 9.79 7.41
CA ILE A 101 6.65 9.73 6.61
C ILE A 101 6.34 8.28 6.26
N SER A 102 5.06 7.94 6.23
CA SER A 102 4.57 6.67 5.71
C SER A 102 3.96 6.88 4.34
N LEU A 103 4.18 5.96 3.41
CA LEU A 103 3.61 5.94 2.06
C LEU A 103 3.02 4.56 1.78
N GLY A 104 1.76 4.52 1.37
CA GLY A 104 1.01 3.28 1.12
C GLY A 104 1.28 2.70 -0.27
N ARG A 105 2.06 3.39 -1.08
CA ARG A 105 2.44 2.99 -2.44
C ARG A 105 3.95 2.82 -2.55
N THR A 106 4.37 2.19 -3.64
CA THR A 106 5.76 1.85 -3.89
C THR A 106 6.62 3.12 -3.98
N ALA A 107 7.89 3.04 -3.62
CA ALA A 107 8.81 4.17 -3.77
C ALA A 107 8.88 4.66 -5.23
N TRP A 108 8.73 3.74 -6.18
CA TRP A 108 8.69 4.02 -7.61
C TRP A 108 7.60 5.03 -8.01
N ASP A 109 6.44 5.01 -7.33
CA ASP A 109 5.38 5.99 -7.57
C ASP A 109 5.80 7.42 -7.13
N PHE A 110 6.85 7.59 -6.33
CA PHE A 110 7.28 8.89 -5.82
C PHE A 110 8.71 9.28 -6.22
N MET A 111 9.33 8.46 -7.08
CA MET A 111 10.68 8.67 -7.62
C MET A 111 10.59 8.86 -9.13
N ARG A 112 9.79 9.86 -9.58
CA ARG A 112 9.61 10.08 -11.01
C ARG A 112 10.96 10.24 -11.72
N ALA A 113 11.14 9.49 -12.80
CA ALA A 113 12.38 9.50 -13.58
C ALA A 113 12.63 10.91 -14.15
N THR A 114 13.88 11.35 -14.07
CA THR A 114 14.32 12.63 -14.65
C THR A 114 14.79 12.48 -16.09
N ASP A 115 15.07 11.24 -16.50
CA ASP A 115 15.52 10.83 -17.81
C ASP A 115 14.65 9.68 -18.35
N GLY A 116 14.35 9.71 -19.65
CA GLY A 116 13.55 8.68 -20.31
C GLY A 116 12.03 8.90 -20.24
N PRO A 117 11.24 7.83 -20.45
CA PRO A 117 9.77 7.91 -20.47
C PRO A 117 9.19 8.32 -19.11
N ASP A 118 8.05 9.03 -19.13
CA ASP A 118 7.32 9.38 -17.90
C ASP A 118 6.95 8.11 -17.11
N PHE A 119 7.53 7.99 -15.91
CA PHE A 119 7.33 6.89 -15.00
C PHE A 119 7.43 7.39 -13.56
N GLY A 120 6.40 7.13 -12.76
CA GLY A 120 6.24 7.62 -11.40
C GLY A 120 5.11 8.65 -11.29
N ALA A 121 4.49 8.76 -10.12
CA ALA A 121 3.37 9.66 -9.86
C ALA A 121 3.81 11.11 -9.58
N ASN A 122 4.85 11.30 -8.77
CA ASN A 122 5.46 12.59 -8.45
C ASN A 122 6.95 12.44 -8.09
N SER A 123 7.61 13.55 -7.76
CA SER A 123 9.03 13.60 -7.42
C SER A 123 9.35 13.63 -5.93
N LEU A 124 8.38 13.40 -5.03
CA LEU A 124 8.54 13.58 -3.57
C LEU A 124 9.81 12.94 -3.01
N LEU A 125 10.10 11.68 -3.34
CA LEU A 125 11.27 10.96 -2.79
C LEU A 125 12.60 11.36 -3.45
N ASN A 126 12.55 12.11 -4.54
CA ASN A 126 13.74 12.69 -5.17
C ASN A 126 14.16 13.99 -4.50
N LEU A 127 13.25 14.68 -3.79
CA LEU A 127 13.51 15.95 -3.12
C LEU A 127 14.59 15.81 -2.04
N PRO A 128 15.63 16.66 -2.02
CA PRO A 128 16.74 16.55 -1.08
C PRO A 128 16.32 16.54 0.39
N ALA A 129 15.32 17.33 0.76
CA ALA A 129 14.78 17.37 2.13
C ALA A 129 14.22 16.01 2.57
N VAL A 130 13.47 15.35 1.69
CA VAL A 130 12.85 14.04 1.98
C VAL A 130 13.90 12.94 2.10
N LYS A 131 15.03 13.06 1.39
CA LYS A 131 16.18 12.13 1.53
C LYS A 131 16.84 12.16 2.92
N ASN A 132 16.65 13.24 3.68
CA ASN A 132 17.11 13.32 5.07
C ASN A 132 16.13 12.69 6.08
N MET A 133 14.87 12.47 5.69
CA MET A 133 13.84 11.88 6.55
C MET A 133 13.87 10.36 6.48
N SER A 134 13.27 9.68 7.48
CA SER A 134 12.93 8.26 7.34
C SER A 134 11.63 8.07 6.57
N VAL A 135 11.64 7.22 5.54
CA VAL A 135 10.47 6.93 4.70
C VAL A 135 10.03 5.50 4.90
N LEU A 136 8.82 5.27 5.39
CA LEU A 136 8.21 3.94 5.46
C LEU A 136 7.39 3.74 4.18
N THR A 137 7.70 2.73 3.36
CA THR A 137 7.01 2.47 2.09
C THR A 137 6.83 0.97 1.86
N VAL A 138 5.76 0.59 1.16
CA VAL A 138 5.46 -0.81 0.86
C VAL A 138 6.53 -1.50 0.01
N GLU A 139 7.20 -0.76 -0.86
CA GLU A 139 8.29 -1.25 -1.70
C GLU A 139 9.39 -0.21 -1.76
N ARG A 140 10.46 -0.42 -0.97
CA ARG A 140 11.64 0.45 -1.02
C ARG A 140 12.36 0.30 -2.35
N HIS A 141 12.94 1.39 -2.83
CA HIS A 141 13.84 1.34 -3.96
C HIS A 141 15.16 0.63 -3.55
N PRO A 142 15.55 -0.47 -4.21
CA PRO A 142 16.65 -1.32 -3.73
C PRO A 142 18.01 -0.62 -3.75
N TRP A 143 18.25 0.27 -4.73
CA TRP A 143 19.55 0.92 -4.94
C TRP A 143 19.65 2.35 -4.39
N GLN A 144 18.61 3.17 -4.59
CA GLN A 144 18.58 4.60 -4.26
C GLN A 144 17.70 4.94 -3.05
N GLY A 145 17.25 3.94 -2.28
CA GLY A 145 16.34 4.11 -1.14
C GLY A 145 17.01 3.87 0.22
N SER A 146 18.17 4.47 0.48
CA SER A 146 18.92 4.26 1.74
C SER A 146 18.16 4.73 2.99
N ASN A 147 17.31 5.74 2.85
CA ASN A 147 16.43 6.27 3.90
C ASN A 147 15.02 5.65 3.87
N GLN A 148 14.81 4.65 3.02
CA GLN A 148 13.52 3.98 2.84
C GLN A 148 13.49 2.63 3.54
N HIS A 149 12.44 2.40 4.31
CA HIS A 149 12.19 1.18 5.07
C HIS A 149 10.94 0.49 4.56
N GLY A 150 11.09 -0.78 4.19
CA GLY A 150 9.99 -1.61 3.72
C GLY A 150 8.99 -1.91 4.83
N ILE A 151 7.71 -1.61 4.59
CA ILE A 151 6.58 -2.06 5.41
C ILE A 151 5.71 -3.03 4.63
N PRO A 152 4.99 -3.97 5.26
CA PRO A 152 4.09 -4.84 4.53
C PRO A 152 2.92 -4.04 3.94
N TYR A 153 2.43 -4.48 2.78
CA TYR A 153 1.13 -4.03 2.28
C TYR A 153 0.04 -4.26 3.34
N PRO A 154 -0.76 -3.23 3.67
CA PRO A 154 -2.00 -3.43 4.41
C PRO A 154 -2.85 -4.53 3.77
N SER A 155 -3.33 -5.46 4.58
CA SER A 155 -4.18 -6.58 4.15
C SER A 155 -5.52 -6.51 4.85
N TYR A 156 -6.46 -7.38 4.53
CA TYR A 156 -7.75 -7.41 5.25
C TYR A 156 -7.62 -7.90 6.70
N PHE A 157 -6.51 -8.54 7.06
CA PHE A 157 -6.32 -9.15 8.37
C PHE A 157 -5.36 -8.32 9.25
N HIS A 158 -5.87 -7.88 10.40
CA HIS A 158 -5.17 -7.08 11.40
C HIS A 158 -5.35 -7.68 12.80
N PRO A 159 -4.62 -8.76 13.13
CA PRO A 159 -4.75 -9.39 14.44
C PRO A 159 -4.23 -8.47 15.55
N SER A 160 -4.98 -8.35 16.64
CA SER A 160 -4.53 -7.62 17.84
C SER A 160 -3.79 -8.51 18.83
N THR A 161 -3.91 -9.83 18.68
CA THR A 161 -3.34 -10.83 19.58
C THR A 161 -2.70 -11.99 18.82
N TRP A 162 -1.76 -12.70 19.44
CA TRP A 162 -1.15 -13.89 18.84
C TRP A 162 -2.16 -15.04 18.69
N GLN A 163 -3.17 -15.12 19.57
CA GLN A 163 -4.24 -16.11 19.50
C GLN A 163 -5.10 -15.92 18.24
N GLU A 164 -5.40 -14.69 17.84
CA GLU A 164 -6.09 -14.39 16.58
C GLU A 164 -5.27 -14.85 15.38
N MET A 165 -3.95 -14.63 15.41
CA MET A 165 -3.03 -15.13 14.38
C MET A 165 -3.06 -16.66 14.30
N LEU A 166 -2.95 -17.37 15.43
CA LEU A 166 -2.99 -18.83 15.45
C LEU A 166 -4.32 -19.39 14.97
N THR A 167 -5.44 -18.75 15.37
CA THR A 167 -6.78 -19.14 14.92
C THR A 167 -6.86 -19.08 13.39
N TRP A 168 -6.34 -18.00 12.79
CA TRP A 168 -6.30 -17.88 11.34
C TRP A 168 -5.35 -18.90 10.70
N GLN A 169 -4.15 -19.12 11.26
CA GLN A 169 -3.21 -20.10 10.75
C GLN A 169 -3.78 -21.53 10.78
N ASN A 170 -4.44 -21.94 11.86
CA ASN A 170 -5.06 -23.26 11.97
C ASN A 170 -6.19 -23.43 10.94
N LYS A 171 -7.06 -22.42 10.81
CA LYS A 171 -8.09 -22.39 9.77
C LYS A 171 -7.46 -22.58 8.38
N VAL A 172 -6.38 -21.88 8.07
CA VAL A 172 -5.67 -21.96 6.77
C VAL A 172 -4.95 -23.30 6.55
N ARG A 173 -4.46 -23.95 7.62
CA ARG A 173 -3.84 -25.29 7.57
C ARG A 173 -4.88 -26.39 7.32
N GLU A 174 -6.06 -26.26 7.89
CA GLU A 174 -7.16 -27.24 7.77
C GLU A 174 -7.97 -27.09 6.47
N MET A 175 -7.84 -25.97 5.76
CA MET A 175 -8.49 -25.78 4.46
C MET A 175 -8.05 -26.85 3.46
N LYS A 176 -9.03 -27.57 2.90
CA LYS A 176 -8.79 -28.50 1.78
C LYS A 176 -8.22 -27.72 0.59
N ARG A 177 -7.05 -28.15 0.10
CA ARG A 177 -6.38 -27.59 -1.09
C ARG A 177 -6.36 -28.64 -2.20
N PRO A 178 -7.46 -28.81 -2.95
CA PRO A 178 -7.56 -29.85 -3.97
C PRO A 178 -6.66 -29.59 -5.19
N ASN A 179 -6.22 -28.35 -5.39
CA ASN A 179 -5.35 -27.93 -6.50
C ASN A 179 -3.95 -27.58 -5.96
N LEU A 180 -2.90 -27.89 -6.72
CA LEU A 180 -1.52 -27.58 -6.36
C LEU A 180 -1.25 -26.08 -6.43
N PHE A 181 -1.79 -25.42 -7.47
CA PHE A 181 -1.65 -23.98 -7.68
C PHE A 181 -2.97 -23.39 -8.17
N SER A 182 -3.11 -22.09 -8.05
CA SER A 182 -4.27 -21.36 -8.56
C SER A 182 -3.79 -20.13 -9.30
N PHE A 183 -4.33 -19.90 -10.50
CA PHE A 183 -4.09 -18.67 -11.24
C PHE A 183 -5.28 -17.74 -11.04
N ILE A 184 -5.05 -16.62 -10.37
CA ILE A 184 -6.08 -15.60 -10.12
C ILE A 184 -5.89 -14.47 -11.12
N GLY A 185 -6.83 -14.33 -12.05
CA GLY A 185 -6.75 -13.29 -13.06
C GLY A 185 -7.54 -13.58 -14.34
N GLY A 186 -7.75 -12.55 -15.15
CA GLY A 186 -8.32 -12.67 -16.50
C GLY A 186 -7.36 -12.22 -17.61
N PRO A 187 -7.70 -12.49 -18.89
CA PRO A 187 -6.97 -11.99 -20.06
C PRO A 187 -6.88 -10.45 -20.07
N ARG A 188 -5.82 -9.90 -20.68
CA ARG A 188 -5.65 -8.44 -20.86
C ARG A 188 -5.51 -8.10 -22.35
N LYS A 189 -6.03 -6.95 -22.76
CA LYS A 189 -5.82 -6.37 -24.10
C LYS A 189 -4.48 -5.59 -24.13
N GLY A 190 -3.74 -5.64 -25.22
CA GLY A 190 -2.41 -4.99 -25.39
C GLY A 190 -1.27 -6.01 -25.51
N LEU A 191 -0.54 -5.95 -26.63
CA LEU A 191 -0.03 -7.15 -27.32
C LEU A 191 1.31 -7.75 -26.83
N GLU A 192 2.04 -7.14 -25.90
CA GLU A 192 3.33 -7.72 -25.44
C GLU A 192 3.27 -8.27 -24.01
N LYS A 193 2.78 -7.48 -23.05
CA LYS A 193 2.69 -7.90 -21.62
C LYS A 193 1.56 -8.91 -21.35
N ALA A 194 0.69 -9.17 -22.32
CA ALA A 194 -0.41 -10.14 -22.21
C ALA A 194 0.00 -11.56 -22.65
N ALA A 195 1.06 -11.74 -23.43
CA ALA A 195 1.41 -13.05 -24.02
C ALA A 195 1.73 -14.10 -22.94
N ILE A 196 2.65 -13.79 -22.01
CA ILE A 196 3.01 -14.67 -20.89
C ILE A 196 1.80 -14.93 -19.98
N ARG A 197 0.98 -13.90 -19.75
CA ARG A 197 -0.23 -14.03 -18.92
C ARG A 197 -1.25 -14.99 -19.55
N ASN A 198 -1.46 -14.86 -20.86
CA ASN A 198 -2.35 -15.75 -21.61
C ASN A 198 -1.81 -17.18 -21.61
N GLU A 199 -0.49 -17.34 -21.69
CA GLU A 199 0.15 -18.64 -21.59
C GLU A 199 -0.05 -19.28 -20.21
N PHE A 200 0.08 -18.52 -19.11
CA PHE A 200 -0.28 -19.03 -17.78
C PHE A 200 -1.75 -19.41 -17.65
N ILE A 201 -2.65 -18.62 -18.23
CA ILE A 201 -4.09 -18.92 -18.27
C ILE A 201 -4.33 -20.23 -19.03
N ARG A 202 -3.70 -20.39 -20.20
CA ARG A 202 -3.80 -21.59 -21.05
C ARG A 202 -3.27 -22.83 -20.32
N GLN A 203 -2.03 -22.78 -19.83
CA GLN A 203 -1.42 -23.90 -19.09
C GLN A 203 -2.20 -24.26 -17.83
N CYS A 204 -2.75 -23.27 -17.11
CA CYS A 204 -3.60 -23.54 -15.96
C CYS A 204 -4.91 -24.23 -16.37
N GLY A 205 -5.58 -23.74 -17.44
CA GLY A 205 -6.82 -24.33 -17.94
C GLY A 205 -6.65 -25.77 -18.47
N GLU A 206 -5.48 -26.10 -19.00
CA GLU A 206 -5.14 -27.46 -19.47
C GLU A 206 -4.67 -28.41 -18.35
N SER A 207 -4.44 -27.90 -17.13
CA SER A 207 -3.92 -28.69 -16.03
C SER A 207 -5.01 -29.08 -15.03
N THR A 208 -5.14 -30.38 -14.75
CA THR A 208 -5.97 -30.89 -13.63
C THR A 208 -5.42 -30.51 -12.24
N ARG A 209 -4.22 -29.93 -12.17
CA ARG A 209 -3.55 -29.50 -10.93
C ARG A 209 -3.73 -28.02 -10.64
N CYS A 210 -4.33 -27.26 -11.57
CA CYS A 210 -4.52 -25.82 -11.43
C CYS A 210 -5.99 -25.46 -11.26
N LEU A 211 -6.27 -24.50 -10.36
CA LEU A 211 -7.53 -23.79 -10.35
C LEU A 211 -7.41 -22.45 -11.06
N LEU A 212 -8.06 -22.29 -12.21
CA LEU A 212 -8.17 -21.01 -12.88
C LEU A 212 -9.31 -20.18 -12.29
N MET A 213 -8.99 -19.12 -11.54
CA MET A 213 -9.96 -18.15 -11.01
C MET A 213 -10.01 -16.90 -11.92
N ASN A 214 -11.00 -16.86 -12.82
CA ASN A 214 -11.13 -15.77 -13.78
C ASN A 214 -11.79 -14.53 -13.14
N CYS A 215 -11.02 -13.45 -13.01
CA CYS A 215 -11.45 -12.17 -12.43
C CYS A 215 -11.82 -11.12 -13.49
N GLY A 216 -12.27 -11.54 -14.68
CA GLY A 216 -12.75 -10.62 -15.72
C GLY A 216 -14.12 -10.00 -15.39
N PRO A 217 -14.57 -9.00 -16.19
CA PRO A 217 -15.93 -8.50 -16.09
C PRO A 217 -16.90 -9.66 -16.23
N VAL A 218 -17.67 -9.90 -15.18
CA VAL A 218 -18.71 -10.93 -15.16
C VAL A 218 -19.79 -10.43 -16.13
N GLY A 219 -19.93 -11.07 -17.30
CA GLY A 219 -21.17 -10.95 -18.07
C GLY A 219 -22.35 -11.41 -17.19
N PRO A 220 -23.62 -11.15 -17.55
CA PRO A 220 -24.77 -11.31 -16.64
C PRO A 220 -25.03 -12.71 -16.05
N ALA A 221 -24.16 -13.71 -16.27
CA ALA A 221 -24.36 -15.08 -15.86
C ALA A 221 -23.05 -15.76 -15.41
N SER A 222 -22.51 -15.42 -14.23
CA SER A 222 -21.69 -16.36 -13.44
C SER A 222 -21.47 -15.94 -11.99
N ALA A 223 -22.52 -15.49 -11.30
CA ALA A 223 -22.56 -15.56 -9.84
C ALA A 223 -22.99 -16.99 -9.42
N THR A 224 -22.19 -18.01 -9.70
CA THR A 224 -22.36 -19.34 -9.08
C THR A 224 -21.00 -20.02 -8.86
N SER A 225 -20.24 -19.54 -7.88
CA SER A 225 -19.39 -20.45 -7.11
C SER A 225 -20.29 -21.25 -6.18
N ARG A 226 -20.91 -22.33 -6.69
CA ARG A 226 -21.47 -23.36 -5.81
C ARG A 226 -20.30 -24.14 -5.22
N ALA A 227 -19.89 -23.76 -4.02
CA ALA A 227 -19.29 -24.72 -3.11
C ALA A 227 -20.37 -25.77 -2.80
N ARG A 228 -20.25 -26.97 -3.35
CA ARG A 228 -20.94 -28.13 -2.78
C ARG A 228 -20.01 -28.72 -1.72
N SER A 229 -20.60 -28.92 -0.55
CA SER A 229 -20.09 -29.57 0.66
C SER A 229 -19.32 -30.85 0.40
#